data_AF-A0A2S5B7H5-F1
#
_entry.id   AF-A0A2S5B7H5-F1
#
_cell.length_a   1.000
_cell.length_b   1.000
_cell.length_c   1.000
_cell.angle_alpha   90.00
_cell.angle_beta   90.00
_cell.angle_gamma   90.00
#
_symmetry.space_group_name_H-M   'P 1'
#
loop_
_entity.id
_entity.type
_entity.pdbx_description
1 polymer ?
#
loop_
_entity_poly.entity_id
_entity_poly.type
_entity_poly.pdbx_seq_one_letter_code
_entity_poly.pdbx_strand_id
1 'polypeptide(L)'
;MAQIAYDSLRDRACECSGSCRPEPPLVELVDLWSLMITSAFALEVVLRLCSTGSEYFLRPRYGFLHAADAVVVLVSFGLEAYLAGAEARLASLLTILRLWRVIKIVSSAETGLEDYDDVVSRDNGRSAWRRERAQMRQEIAELRRRLAAATTVRTDLSLR
;
A
#
# COMPACT_ATOMS: atom_id res chain seq x y z
N MET A 1 -2.04 25.79 -14.32
CA MET A 1 -2.41 27.16 -13.89
C MET A 1 -1.29 28.17 -14.08
N ALA A 2 -0.02 27.85 -13.77
CA ALA A 2 1.12 28.76 -14.00
C ALA A 2 1.36 29.09 -15.49
N GLN A 3 1.21 28.12 -16.40
CA GLN A 3 1.42 28.32 -17.83
C GLN A 3 0.41 29.30 -18.47
N ILE A 4 -0.89 29.22 -18.12
CA ILE A 4 -1.91 30.12 -18.69
C ILE A 4 -1.70 31.56 -18.20
N ALA A 5 -1.32 31.73 -16.92
CA ALA A 5 -1.00 33.04 -16.37
C ALA A 5 0.29 33.62 -16.98
N TYR A 6 1.29 32.77 -17.24
CA TYR A 6 2.53 33.17 -17.90
C TYR A 6 2.30 33.62 -19.35
N ASP A 7 1.51 32.85 -20.11
CA ASP A 7 1.18 33.17 -21.51
C ASP A 7 0.38 34.49 -21.60
N SER A 8 -0.59 34.68 -20.71
CA SER A 8 -1.40 35.90 -20.68
C SER A 8 -0.62 37.15 -20.22
N LEU A 9 0.37 36.98 -19.34
CA LEU A 9 1.29 38.06 -18.95
C LEU A 9 2.32 38.37 -20.05
N ARG A 10 2.73 37.34 -20.81
CA ARG A 10 3.69 37.47 -21.92
C ARG A 10 3.11 38.23 -23.11
N ASP A 11 1.90 37.90 -23.53
CA ASP A 11 1.21 38.59 -24.64
C ASP A 11 1.06 40.09 -24.35
N ARG A 12 0.62 40.44 -23.14
CA ARG A 12 0.47 41.86 -22.73
C ARG A 12 1.80 42.60 -22.62
N ALA A 13 2.88 41.92 -22.26
CA ALA A 13 4.21 42.53 -22.20
C ALA A 13 4.85 42.70 -23.59
N CYS A 14 4.60 41.77 -24.52
CA CYS A 14 5.06 41.88 -25.91
C CYS A 14 4.34 43.00 -26.68
N GLU A 15 3.03 43.19 -26.46
CA GLU A 15 2.28 44.30 -27.08
C GLU A 15 2.77 45.69 -26.66
N CYS A 16 3.24 45.84 -25.41
CA CYS A 16 3.73 47.13 -24.90
C CYS A 16 5.17 47.47 -25.34
N SER A 17 6.01 46.48 -25.68
CA SER A 17 7.45 46.71 -25.93
C SER A 17 7.88 46.50 -27.37
N GLY A 18 7.01 46.00 -28.27
CA GLY A 18 7.31 45.86 -29.70
C GLY A 18 8.45 44.91 -30.06
N SER A 19 9.04 44.21 -29.09
CA SER A 19 10.04 43.16 -29.30
C SER A 19 9.82 42.04 -28.29
N CYS A 20 9.51 40.84 -28.77
CA CYS A 20 9.51 39.66 -27.91
C CYS A 20 10.95 39.19 -27.74
N ARG A 21 11.43 39.21 -26.50
CA ARG A 21 12.76 38.68 -26.15
C ARG A 21 12.71 37.14 -26.20
N PRO A 22 13.73 36.46 -26.76
CA PRO A 22 13.77 35.01 -26.77
C PRO A 22 13.64 34.45 -25.35
N GLU A 23 12.96 33.30 -25.24
CA GLU A 23 12.80 32.52 -24.00
C GLU A 23 14.11 32.51 -23.19
N PRO A 24 14.10 32.76 -21.87
CA PRO A 24 15.30 32.55 -21.08
C PRO A 24 15.66 31.06 -21.15
N PRO A 25 16.93 30.69 -21.43
CA PRO A 25 17.34 29.28 -21.54
C PRO A 25 17.12 28.47 -20.24
N LEU A 26 16.89 29.17 -19.13
CA LEU A 26 16.58 28.57 -17.83
C LEU A 26 15.17 27.96 -17.77
N VAL A 27 14.20 28.47 -18.53
CA VAL A 27 12.82 27.98 -18.47
C VAL A 27 12.72 26.62 -19.17
N GLU A 28 13.32 26.49 -20.36
CA GLU A 28 13.45 25.21 -21.07
C GLU A 28 14.21 24.17 -20.24
N LEU A 29 15.28 24.60 -19.55
CA LEU A 29 16.04 23.72 -18.68
C LEU A 29 15.21 23.22 -17.50
N VAL A 30 14.48 24.11 -16.82
CA VAL A 30 13.60 23.75 -15.69
C VAL A 30 12.49 22.80 -16.12
N ASP A 31 11.90 23.02 -17.29
CA ASP A 31 10.88 22.12 -17.84
C ASP A 31 11.45 20.73 -18.16
N LEU A 32 12.66 20.67 -18.75
CA LEU A 32 13.35 19.40 -18.99
C LEU A 32 13.70 18.67 -17.69
N TRP A 33 14.20 19.37 -16.67
CA TRP A 33 14.48 18.78 -15.36
C TRP A 33 13.22 18.26 -14.66
N SER A 34 12.14 19.04 -14.73
CA SER A 34 10.84 18.66 -14.18
C SER A 34 10.32 17.38 -14.86
N LEU A 35 10.50 17.24 -16.17
CA LEU A 35 10.16 16.03 -16.93
C LEU A 35 11.05 14.84 -16.56
N MET A 36 12.36 15.06 -16.43
CA MET A 36 13.33 14.02 -16.11
C MET A 36 13.15 13.46 -14.70
N ILE A 37 12.94 14.31 -13.69
CA ILE A 37 12.72 13.83 -12.32
C ILE A 37 11.38 13.10 -12.19
N THR A 38 10.38 13.61 -12.89
CA THR A 38 9.06 12.99 -13.02
C THR A 38 9.15 11.60 -13.66
N SER A 39 9.90 11.45 -14.75
CA SER A 39 10.03 10.18 -15.46
C SER A 39 10.88 9.18 -14.68
N ALA A 40 11.94 9.64 -13.99
CA ALA A 40 12.75 8.82 -13.10
C ALA A 40 11.93 8.27 -11.92
N PHE A 41 11.09 9.11 -11.30
CA PHE A 41 10.20 8.67 -10.21
C PHE A 41 9.14 7.68 -10.71
N ALA A 42 8.62 7.87 -11.92
CA ALA A 42 7.69 6.93 -12.53
C ALA A 42 8.36 5.57 -12.81
N LEU A 43 9.59 5.57 -13.33
CA LEU A 43 10.36 4.35 -13.57
C LEU A 43 10.69 3.62 -12.25
N GLU A 44 11.07 4.35 -11.20
CA GLU A 44 11.32 3.79 -9.88
C GLU A 44 10.09 3.06 -9.34
N VAL A 45 8.91 3.65 -9.52
CA VAL A 45 7.63 3.05 -9.12
C VAL A 45 7.35 1.77 -9.88
N VAL A 46 7.59 1.75 -11.19
CA VAL A 46 7.43 0.54 -12.03
C VAL A 46 8.38 -0.56 -11.58
N LEU A 47 9.65 -0.23 -11.33
CA LEU A 47 10.65 -1.20 -10.88
C LEU A 47 10.31 -1.80 -9.51
N ARG A 48 9.85 -0.98 -8.57
CA ARG A 48 9.35 -1.47 -7.26
C ARG A 48 8.15 -2.40 -7.42
N LEU A 49 7.28 -2.13 -8.38
CA LEU A 49 6.11 -2.97 -8.69
C LEU A 49 6.52 -4.31 -9.33
N CYS A 50 7.51 -4.29 -10.23
CA CYS A 50 8.08 -5.48 -10.85
C CYS A 50 8.82 -6.36 -9.84
N SER A 51 9.49 -5.76 -8.84
CA SER A 51 10.22 -6.53 -7.81
C SER A 51 9.29 -7.20 -6.81
N THR A 52 8.03 -6.78 -6.70
CA THR A 52 7.03 -7.42 -5.83
C THR A 52 6.44 -8.72 -6.43
N GLY A 53 7.03 -9.25 -7.50
CA GLY A 53 6.49 -10.34 -8.31
C GLY A 53 6.45 -11.74 -7.67
N SER A 54 5.36 -12.44 -8.02
CA SER A 54 5.09 -13.88 -7.97
C SER A 54 4.75 -14.58 -6.64
N GLU A 55 5.40 -14.31 -5.51
CA GLU A 55 5.14 -15.13 -4.30
C GLU A 55 3.86 -14.75 -3.54
N TYR A 56 3.27 -13.58 -3.80
CA TYR A 56 2.01 -13.15 -3.17
C TYR A 56 0.74 -13.61 -3.93
N PHE A 57 0.90 -14.13 -5.16
CA PHE A 57 -0.21 -14.38 -6.09
C PHE A 57 -0.96 -15.71 -5.88
N LEU A 58 -0.43 -16.63 -5.07
CA LEU A 58 -1.02 -17.96 -4.86
C LEU A 58 -1.96 -18.05 -3.65
N ARG A 59 -2.24 -16.95 -2.94
CA ARG A 59 -3.21 -16.96 -1.82
C ARG A 59 -4.61 -16.48 -2.26
N PRO A 60 -5.67 -17.30 -2.09
CA PRO A 60 -6.88 -17.18 -2.92
C PRO A 60 -7.88 -16.10 -2.50
N ARG A 61 -7.56 -15.21 -1.54
CA ARG A 61 -8.59 -14.40 -0.87
C ARG A 61 -8.56 -12.90 -1.17
N TYR A 62 -7.38 -12.31 -1.44
CA TYR A 62 -7.25 -10.85 -1.66
C TYR A 62 -6.20 -10.43 -2.72
N GLY A 63 -5.47 -11.36 -3.34
CA GLY A 63 -4.34 -11.05 -4.25
C GLY A 63 -4.71 -10.47 -5.63
N PHE A 64 -5.93 -10.71 -6.12
CA PHE A 64 -6.36 -10.29 -7.47
C PHE A 64 -6.61 -8.77 -7.58
N LEU A 65 -7.12 -8.13 -6.53
CA LEU A 65 -7.41 -6.69 -6.55
C LEU A 65 -6.12 -5.85 -6.62
N HIS A 66 -5.08 -6.26 -5.90
CA HIS A 66 -3.78 -5.58 -5.92
C HIS A 66 -3.05 -5.76 -7.26
N ALA A 67 -3.20 -6.93 -7.88
CA ALA A 67 -2.63 -7.22 -9.19
C ALA A 67 -3.31 -6.45 -10.34
N ALA A 68 -4.63 -6.31 -10.31
CA ALA A 68 -5.37 -5.57 -11.33
C ALA A 68 -5.01 -4.07 -11.31
N ASP A 69 -4.87 -3.47 -10.12
CA ASP A 69 -4.47 -2.06 -9.97
C ASP A 69 -3.05 -1.82 -10.53
N ALA A 70 -2.13 -2.76 -10.27
CA ALA A 70 -0.76 -2.74 -10.81
C ALA A 70 -0.72 -2.77 -12.35
N VAL A 71 -1.57 -3.60 -12.98
CA VAL A 71 -1.67 -3.69 -14.45
C VAL A 71 -2.25 -2.40 -15.04
N VAL A 72 -3.29 -1.82 -14.43
CA VAL A 72 -3.90 -0.56 -14.88
C VAL A 72 -2.90 0.59 -14.84
N VAL A 73 -2.07 0.66 -13.80
CA VAL A 73 -0.99 1.65 -13.69
C VAL A 73 0.08 1.43 -14.75
N LEU A 74 0.48 0.18 -15.02
CA LEU A 74 1.49 -0.15 -16.03
C LEU A 74 1.03 0.22 -17.45
N VAL A 75 -0.21 -0.09 -17.80
CA VAL A 75 -0.79 0.27 -19.10
C VAL A 75 -0.92 1.79 -19.24
N SER A 76 -1.31 2.50 -18.18
CA SER A 76 -1.42 3.96 -18.20
C SER A 76 -0.05 4.63 -18.41
N PHE A 77 1.00 4.10 -17.76
CA PHE A 77 2.38 4.58 -17.95
C PHE A 77 2.95 4.23 -19.32
N GLY A 78 2.65 3.03 -19.84
CA GLY A 78 3.03 2.63 -21.19
C GLY A 78 2.42 3.55 -22.26
N LEU A 79 1.15 3.93 -22.08
CA LEU A 79 0.50 4.94 -22.94
C LEU A 79 1.15 6.32 -22.78
N GLU A 80 1.51 6.74 -21.57
CA GLU A 80 2.22 8.01 -21.32
C GLU A 80 3.57 8.06 -22.05
N ALA A 81 4.38 7.01 -21.94
CA ALA A 81 5.68 6.93 -22.60
C ALA A 81 5.56 6.86 -24.13
N TYR A 82 4.53 6.17 -24.64
CA TYR A 82 4.29 6.07 -26.08
C TYR A 82 3.70 7.37 -26.68
N LEU A 83 2.91 8.13 -25.91
CA LEU A 83 2.27 9.39 -26.36
C LEU A 83 2.93 10.68 -25.85
N ALA A 84 4.03 10.62 -25.10
CA ALA A 84 4.75 11.79 -24.57
C ALA A 84 5.19 12.80 -25.65
N GLY A 85 5.19 12.40 -26.93
CA GLY A 85 5.44 13.29 -28.06
C GLY A 85 4.22 14.01 -28.64
N ALA A 86 2.98 13.69 -28.25
CA ALA A 86 1.80 14.00 -29.06
C ALA A 86 0.91 15.16 -28.56
N GLU A 87 0.59 15.30 -27.26
CA GLU A 87 -0.50 16.22 -26.87
C GLU A 87 -0.40 16.78 -25.43
N ALA A 88 -0.46 18.11 -25.28
CA ALA A 88 -0.54 18.81 -23.99
C ALA A 88 -1.77 18.41 -23.13
N ARG A 89 -2.80 17.81 -23.75
CA ARG A 89 -3.99 17.28 -23.05
C ARG A 89 -3.71 16.07 -22.17
N LEU A 90 -2.63 15.32 -22.45
CA LEU A 90 -2.26 14.17 -21.63
C LEU A 90 -1.56 14.63 -20.35
N ALA A 91 -0.79 15.71 -20.38
CA ALA A 91 -0.10 16.24 -19.19
C ALA A 91 -1.06 16.48 -17.99
N SER A 92 -2.29 16.95 -18.25
CA SER A 92 -3.30 17.14 -17.20
C SER A 92 -3.89 15.83 -16.68
N LEU A 93 -4.15 14.86 -17.57
CA LEU A 93 -4.62 13.52 -17.20
C LEU A 93 -3.58 12.77 -16.37
N LEU A 94 -2.30 12.94 -16.69
CA LEU A 94 -1.15 12.34 -16.00
C LEU A 94 -0.96 12.91 -14.59
N THR A 95 -1.21 14.21 -14.43
CA THR A 95 -1.26 14.84 -13.10
C THR A 95 -2.36 14.23 -12.24
N ILE A 96 -3.55 14.00 -12.80
CA ILE A 96 -4.68 13.39 -12.09
C ILE A 96 -4.40 11.90 -11.76
N LEU A 97 -3.80 11.15 -12.70
CA LEU A 97 -3.39 9.76 -12.47
C LEU A 97 -2.34 9.63 -11.37
N ARG A 98 -1.45 10.61 -11.21
CA ARG A 98 -0.52 10.65 -10.06
C ARG A 98 -1.23 10.90 -8.74
N LEU A 99 -2.21 11.79 -8.72
CA LEU A 99 -3.00 12.04 -7.52
C LEU A 99 -3.86 10.82 -7.15
N TRP A 100 -4.36 10.09 -8.14
CA TRP A 100 -5.02 8.80 -7.94
C TRP A 100 -4.12 7.79 -7.20
N ARG A 101 -2.83 7.74 -7.55
CA ARG A 101 -1.87 6.87 -6.87
C ARG A 101 -1.69 7.24 -5.39
N VAL A 102 -1.70 8.53 -5.04
CA VAL A 102 -1.65 8.95 -3.62
C VAL A 102 -2.89 8.46 -2.86
N ILE A 103 -4.07 8.59 -3.45
CA ILE A 103 -5.33 8.11 -2.86
C ILE A 103 -5.30 6.59 -2.67
N LYS A 104 -4.80 5.83 -3.65
CA LYS A 104 -4.66 4.38 -3.57
C LYS A 104 -3.67 3.93 -2.51
N ILE A 105 -2.54 4.63 -2.37
CA ILE A 105 -1.55 4.34 -1.32
C ILE A 105 -2.16 4.60 0.05
N VAL A 106 -2.89 5.72 0.24
CA VAL A 106 -3.56 6.03 1.51
C VAL A 106 -4.63 4.99 1.83
N SER A 107 -5.48 4.64 0.86
CA SER A 107 -6.51 3.61 1.03
C SER A 107 -5.90 2.24 1.36
N SER A 108 -4.77 1.88 0.74
CA SER A 108 -4.05 0.64 1.07
C SER A 108 -3.34 0.69 2.42
N ALA A 109 -2.97 1.87 2.91
CA ALA A 109 -2.34 2.03 4.22
C ALA A 109 -3.38 1.91 5.34
N GLU A 110 -4.58 2.45 5.14
CA GLU A 110 -5.71 2.30 6.07
C GLU A 110 -6.13 0.83 6.20
N THR A 111 -6.33 0.14 5.07
CA THR A 111 -6.72 -1.28 5.10
C THR A 111 -5.60 -2.19 5.63
N GLY A 112 -4.33 -1.82 5.44
CA GLY A 112 -3.19 -2.53 6.03
C GLY A 112 -3.10 -2.41 7.55
N LEU A 113 -3.62 -1.32 8.13
CA LEU A 113 -3.69 -1.13 9.58
C LEU A 113 -4.86 -1.91 10.20
N GLU A 114 -6.01 -1.98 9.52
CA GLU A 114 -7.13 -2.83 9.94
C GLU A 114 -6.74 -4.31 9.96
N ASP A 115 -6.06 -4.80 8.91
CA ASP A 115 -5.59 -6.19 8.85
C ASP A 115 -4.57 -6.50 9.96
N TYR A 116 -3.75 -5.53 10.37
CA TYR A 116 -2.80 -5.70 11.47
C TYR A 116 -3.50 -5.83 12.83
N ASP A 117 -4.51 -4.99 13.10
CA ASP A 117 -5.25 -5.00 14.36
C ASP A 117 -6.09 -6.27 14.52
N ASP A 118 -6.67 -6.76 13.41
CA ASP A 118 -7.41 -8.03 13.37
C ASP A 118 -6.51 -9.23 13.66
N VAL A 119 -5.28 -9.25 13.14
CA VAL A 119 -4.32 -10.35 13.40
C VAL A 119 -3.88 -10.35 14.87
N VAL A 120 -3.53 -9.19 15.42
CA VAL A 120 -3.11 -9.05 16.83
C VAL A 120 -4.23 -9.44 17.79
N SER A 121 -5.46 -9.00 17.53
CA SER A 121 -6.63 -9.33 18.34
C SER A 121 -6.92 -10.84 18.36
N ARG A 122 -6.79 -11.50 17.20
CA ARG A 122 -6.98 -12.95 17.08
C ARG A 122 -5.91 -13.75 17.82
N ASP A 123 -4.66 -13.27 17.84
CA ASP A 123 -3.56 -13.95 18.55
C ASP A 123 -3.65 -13.77 20.07
N ASN A 124 -4.06 -12.58 20.53
CA ASN A 124 -4.33 -12.31 21.94
C ASN A 124 -5.47 -13.20 22.47
N GLY A 125 -6.59 -13.28 21.74
CA GLY A 125 -7.69 -14.18 22.09
C GLY A 125 -7.25 -15.63 22.17
N ARG A 126 -6.49 -16.11 21.17
CA ARG A 126 -5.99 -17.49 21.12
C ARG A 126 -5.07 -17.82 22.31
N SER A 127 -4.26 -16.86 22.73
CA SER A 127 -3.33 -17.00 23.86
C SER A 127 -4.05 -17.02 25.21
N ALA A 128 -5.13 -16.24 25.37
CA ALA A 128 -6.00 -16.30 26.55
C ALA A 128 -6.71 -17.65 26.66
N TRP A 129 -7.35 -18.11 25.56
CA TRP A 129 -8.00 -19.41 25.51
C TRP A 129 -7.05 -20.59 25.77
N ARG A 130 -5.79 -20.50 25.33
CA ARG A 130 -4.77 -21.52 25.64
C ARG A 130 -4.44 -21.57 27.13
N ARG A 131 -4.38 -20.41 27.80
CA ARG A 131 -4.10 -20.32 29.25
C ARG A 131 -5.24 -20.91 30.08
N GLU A 132 -6.48 -20.56 29.77
CA GLU A 132 -7.66 -21.11 30.46
C GLU A 132 -7.75 -22.64 30.31
N ARG A 133 -7.52 -23.14 29.08
CA ARG A 133 -7.50 -24.59 28.83
C ARG A 133 -6.38 -25.30 29.60
N ALA A 134 -5.23 -24.65 29.79
CA ALA A 134 -4.13 -25.20 30.58
C ALA A 134 -4.49 -25.28 32.07
N GLN A 135 -5.10 -24.23 32.63
CA GLN A 135 -5.59 -24.22 34.01
C GLN A 135 -6.63 -25.30 34.28
N MET A 136 -7.69 -25.36 33.47
CA MET A 136 -8.74 -26.38 33.61
C MET A 136 -8.18 -27.80 33.54
N ARG A 137 -7.19 -28.04 32.67
CA ARG A 137 -6.52 -29.36 32.58
C ARG A 137 -5.70 -29.68 33.83
N GLN A 138 -5.06 -28.69 34.44
CA GLN A 138 -4.34 -28.88 35.71
C GLN A 138 -5.31 -29.20 36.85
N GLU A 139 -6.44 -28.51 36.95
CA GLU A 139 -7.47 -28.79 37.95
C GLU A 139 -8.05 -30.20 37.80
N ILE A 140 -8.37 -30.62 36.57
CA ILE A 140 -8.82 -31.98 36.31
C ILE A 140 -7.76 -33.01 36.71
N ALA A 141 -6.49 -32.75 36.40
CA ALA A 141 -5.39 -33.65 36.77
C ALA A 141 -5.24 -33.77 38.29
N GLU A 142 -5.36 -32.66 39.01
CA GLU A 142 -5.29 -32.61 40.47
C GLU A 142 -6.47 -33.34 41.13
N LEU A 143 -7.70 -33.06 40.69
CA LEU A 143 -8.89 -33.74 41.20
C LEU A 143 -8.83 -35.26 40.96
N ARG A 144 -8.33 -35.69 39.79
CA ARG A 144 -8.12 -37.11 39.50
C ARG A 144 -7.08 -37.75 40.42
N ARG A 145 -5.99 -37.05 40.75
CA ARG A 145 -4.99 -37.55 41.73
C ARG A 145 -5.60 -37.72 43.12
N ARG A 146 -6.39 -36.74 43.58
CA ARG A 146 -7.08 -36.81 44.88
C ARG A 146 -8.08 -37.95 44.95
N LEU A 147 -8.88 -38.12 43.89
CA LEU A 147 -9.81 -39.24 43.79
C LEU A 147 -9.07 -40.58 43.82
N ALA A 148 -7.98 -40.75 43.04
CA ALA A 148 -7.18 -41.97 43.03
C ALA A 148 -6.61 -42.30 44.43
N ALA A 149 -6.06 -41.30 45.13
CA ALA A 149 -5.54 -41.48 46.49
C ALA A 149 -6.64 -41.83 47.52
N ALA A 150 -7.82 -41.22 47.40
CA ALA A 150 -8.95 -41.55 48.26
C ALA A 150 -9.51 -42.95 47.98
N THR A 151 -9.51 -43.40 46.72
CA THR A 151 -9.91 -44.75 46.35
C THR A 151 -8.95 -45.80 46.91
N THR A 152 -7.63 -45.59 46.84
CA THR A 152 -6.64 -46.53 47.40
C THR A 152 -6.76 -46.66 48.92
N VAL A 153 -6.96 -45.56 49.65
CA VAL A 153 -7.15 -45.59 51.11
C VAL A 153 -8.44 -46.33 51.48
N ARG A 154 -9.52 -46.13 50.70
CA ARG A 154 -10.80 -46.83 50.93
C ARG A 154 -10.68 -48.33 50.69
N THR A 155 -9.91 -48.76 49.69
CA THR A 155 -9.69 -50.21 49.44
C THR A 155 -8.86 -50.86 50.54
N ASP A 156 -7.88 -50.16 51.11
CA ASP A 156 -7.06 -50.69 52.22
C ASP A 156 -7.85 -50.85 53.52
N LEU A 157 -8.83 -49.97 53.78
CA LEU A 157 -9.74 -50.07 54.92
C LEU A 157 -10.80 -51.18 54.80
N SER A 158 -11.07 -51.65 53.58
CA SER A 158 -12.04 -52.74 53.31
C SER A 158 -11.45 -54.14 53.49
N LEU A 159 -10.12 -54.27 53.63
CA LEU A 159 -9.38 -55.54 53.69
C LEU A 159 -8.86 -55.88 55.10
N ARG A 160 -9.12 -55.03 56.10
CA ARG A 160 -8.86 -55.28 57.52
C ARG A 160 -10.16 -55.51 58.27
#